data_AF-A0A0R2GUF7-F1
#
_entry.id   AF-A0A0R2GUF7-F1
#
_cell.length_a   1.000
_cell.length_b   1.000
_cell.length_c   1.000
_cell.angle_alpha   90.00
_cell.angle_beta   90.00
_cell.angle_gamma   90.00
#
_symmetry.space_group_name_H-M   'P 1'
#
loop_
_entity.id
_entity.type
_entity.pdbx_description
1 polymer ?
#
loop_
_entity_poly.entity_id
_entity_poly.type
_entity_poly.pdbx_seq_one_letter_code
_entity_poly.pdbx_strand_id
1 'polypeptide(L)'
;MHKIAKIERTFSSFKAGDTSWFNAGEYIMVNSDPTDGFWYEGMTDVTYYDKYFDEFNNQIIFDKGAYIAVTSLNNSSTGDSIRTEGVATNNGIAYGLKGSSVTVHGNTLYSDTDNDYKGKFKQTDWDRSDSPTQYYGAGLIELKGNVVQLKFFTNFSSSMKGYGGTWATVSTIIPASEFNLRKPTPPTKPLKPEVTTSTVSYHYNVAQEK
;
A
#
# COMPACT_ATOMS: atom_id res chain seq x y z
N MET A 1 -9.60 -15.95 3.11
CA MET A 1 -8.90 -14.88 2.38
C MET A 1 -9.83 -14.45 1.26
N HIS A 2 -10.35 -13.22 1.31
CA HIS A 2 -11.22 -12.69 0.25
C HIS A 2 -10.35 -12.27 -0.93
N LYS A 3 -10.70 -12.69 -2.14
CA LYS A 3 -10.09 -12.13 -3.35
C LYS A 3 -10.56 -10.68 -3.50
N ILE A 4 -9.63 -9.74 -3.58
CA ILE A 4 -9.95 -8.35 -3.93
C ILE A 4 -10.32 -8.33 -5.42
N ALA A 5 -11.53 -7.91 -5.74
CA ALA A 5 -12.04 -7.85 -7.12
C ALA A 5 -12.28 -6.41 -7.61
N LYS A 6 -12.42 -5.44 -6.70
CA LYS A 6 -12.59 -4.02 -7.02
C LYS A 6 -11.96 -3.14 -5.94
N ILE A 7 -11.40 -2.01 -6.37
CA ILE A 7 -10.92 -0.92 -5.51
C ILE A 7 -11.70 0.33 -5.90
N GLU A 8 -12.33 0.99 -4.93
CA GLU A 8 -12.84 2.35 -5.10
C GLU A 8 -11.85 3.32 -4.47
N ARG A 9 -11.23 4.16 -5.31
CA ARG A 9 -10.22 5.13 -4.89
C ARG A 9 -10.75 6.56 -5.02
N THR A 10 -10.70 7.30 -3.92
CA THR A 10 -11.10 8.72 -3.87
C THR A 10 -9.93 9.58 -3.43
N PHE A 11 -9.76 10.73 -4.07
CA PHE A 11 -8.77 11.74 -3.70
C PHE A 11 -9.49 12.99 -3.16
N SER A 12 -8.98 13.59 -2.09
CA SER A 12 -9.53 14.82 -1.51
C SER A 12 -8.45 15.63 -0.80
N SER A 13 -8.88 16.80 -0.27
CA SER A 13 -8.11 17.63 0.65
C SER A 13 -6.71 17.95 0.11
N PHE A 14 -6.70 18.81 -0.89
CA PHE A 14 -5.51 19.23 -1.61
C PHE A 14 -5.03 20.58 -1.07
N LYS A 15 -3.76 20.68 -0.72
CA LYS A 15 -3.11 21.96 -0.46
C LYS A 15 -2.25 22.33 -1.66
N ALA A 16 -2.64 23.40 -2.37
CA ALA A 16 -1.84 23.95 -3.45
C ALA A 16 -0.40 24.24 -2.97
N GLY A 17 0.57 23.89 -3.79
CA GLY A 17 1.97 24.27 -3.61
C GLY A 17 2.25 25.62 -4.25
N ASP A 18 3.37 26.22 -3.90
CA ASP A 18 3.78 27.53 -4.41
C ASP A 18 4.22 27.51 -5.89
N THR A 19 4.16 26.37 -6.60
CA THR A 19 4.38 26.21 -8.06
C THR A 19 4.32 24.73 -8.49
N SER A 20 4.00 24.48 -9.77
CA SER A 20 4.08 23.17 -10.45
C SER A 20 5.31 23.10 -11.36
N TRP A 21 5.85 21.89 -11.60
CA TRP A 21 6.74 21.65 -12.73
C TRP A 21 6.03 22.06 -14.01
N PHE A 22 6.74 22.77 -14.89
CA PHE A 22 6.27 23.17 -16.22
C PHE A 22 5.06 24.13 -16.27
N ASN A 23 4.73 24.85 -15.19
CA ASN A 23 3.50 25.67 -15.12
C ASN A 23 2.23 24.86 -15.45
N ALA A 24 2.23 23.56 -15.18
CA ALA A 24 1.17 22.65 -15.59
C ALA A 24 -0.12 22.75 -14.74
N GLY A 25 -0.11 23.60 -13.70
CA GLY A 25 -1.21 23.73 -12.73
C GLY A 25 -1.25 22.54 -11.76
N GLU A 26 -2.33 22.45 -10.98
CA GLU A 26 -2.53 21.31 -10.07
C GLU A 26 -3.28 20.16 -10.77
N TYR A 27 -2.71 18.95 -10.75
CA TYR A 27 -3.37 17.76 -11.29
C TYR A 27 -2.94 16.48 -10.58
N ILE A 28 -3.71 15.41 -10.80
CA ILE A 28 -3.39 14.05 -10.35
C ILE A 28 -3.39 13.14 -11.57
N MET A 29 -2.31 12.39 -11.78
CA MET A 29 -2.27 11.28 -12.73
C MET A 29 -2.43 9.98 -11.97
N VAL A 30 -3.49 9.25 -12.26
CA VAL A 30 -3.79 7.96 -11.63
C VAL A 30 -3.42 6.86 -12.61
N ASN A 31 -2.51 5.97 -12.23
CA ASN A 31 -2.12 4.85 -13.07
C ASN A 31 -3.27 3.83 -13.19
N SER A 32 -3.37 3.20 -14.36
CA SER A 32 -4.40 2.18 -14.61
C SER A 32 -4.18 0.91 -13.77
N ASP A 33 -2.91 0.58 -13.49
CA ASP A 33 -2.58 -0.39 -12.46
C ASP A 33 -2.58 0.31 -11.09
N PRO A 34 -3.48 -0.06 -10.16
CA PRO A 34 -3.57 0.61 -8.87
C PRO A 34 -2.34 0.41 -7.98
N THR A 35 -1.47 -0.56 -8.28
CA THR A 35 -0.21 -0.83 -7.58
C THR A 35 0.93 0.09 -8.03
N ASP A 36 0.82 0.68 -9.23
CA ASP A 36 1.74 1.71 -9.71
C ASP A 36 1.46 3.09 -9.08
N GLY A 37 0.48 3.19 -8.19
CA GLY A 37 0.22 4.41 -7.43
C GLY A 37 -0.33 5.57 -8.28
N PHE A 38 0.05 6.79 -7.90
CA PHE A 38 -0.40 8.01 -8.56
C PHE A 38 0.62 9.14 -8.39
N TRP A 39 0.60 10.08 -9.32
CA TRP A 39 1.36 11.34 -9.25
C TRP A 39 0.42 12.47 -8.84
N TYR A 40 0.83 13.30 -7.87
CA TYR A 40 0.18 14.58 -7.62
C TYR A 40 1.15 15.72 -7.96
N GLU A 41 0.70 16.70 -8.74
CA GLU A 41 1.48 17.82 -9.25
C GLU A 41 0.94 19.15 -8.73
N GLY A 42 1.81 20.12 -8.47
CA GLY A 42 1.41 21.46 -8.00
C GLY A 42 0.72 21.48 -6.64
N MET A 43 0.75 20.37 -5.90
CA MET A 43 0.15 20.21 -4.56
C MET A 43 1.22 19.79 -3.56
N THR A 44 1.09 20.23 -2.31
CA THR A 44 1.96 19.82 -1.19
C THR A 44 1.36 18.67 -0.38
N ASP A 45 0.07 18.40 -0.55
CA ASP A 45 -0.56 17.23 0.02
C ASP A 45 -1.77 16.75 -0.80
N VAL A 46 -2.10 15.48 -0.59
CA VAL A 46 -3.30 14.83 -1.11
C VAL A 46 -3.73 13.75 -0.14
N THR A 47 -5.01 13.74 0.22
CA THR A 47 -5.60 12.65 1.00
C THR A 47 -6.23 11.65 0.05
N TYR A 48 -5.84 10.39 0.20
CA TYR A 48 -6.33 9.27 -0.58
C TYR A 48 -7.14 8.32 0.30
N TYR A 49 -8.20 7.78 -0.28
CA TYR A 49 -9.08 6.80 0.35
C TYR A 49 -9.25 5.59 -0.57
N ASP A 50 -9.00 4.39 -0.04
CA ASP A 50 -9.36 3.15 -0.73
C ASP A 50 -10.41 2.36 0.05
N LYS A 51 -11.43 1.89 -0.68
CA LYS A 51 -12.31 0.80 -0.25
C LYS A 51 -12.07 -0.41 -1.14
N TYR A 52 -11.94 -1.57 -0.52
CA TYR A 52 -11.70 -2.83 -1.22
C TYR A 52 -12.98 -3.67 -1.20
N PHE A 53 -13.27 -4.35 -2.30
CA PHE A 53 -14.45 -5.19 -2.43
C PHE A 53 -14.06 -6.57 -2.93
N ASP A 54 -14.78 -7.58 -2.44
CA ASP A 54 -14.63 -8.95 -2.89
C ASP A 54 -15.33 -9.21 -4.24
N GLU A 55 -15.24 -10.44 -4.73
CA GLU A 55 -15.84 -10.88 -6.00
C GLU A 55 -17.37 -10.83 -6.03
N PHE A 56 -18.01 -10.64 -4.87
CA PHE A 56 -19.46 -10.48 -4.71
C PHE A 56 -19.85 -9.01 -4.46
N ASN A 57 -18.91 -8.07 -4.61
CA ASN A 57 -19.10 -6.64 -4.37
C ASN A 57 -19.41 -6.31 -2.90
N ASN A 58 -19.07 -7.19 -1.95
CA ASN A 58 -19.09 -6.85 -0.53
C ASN A 58 -17.83 -6.06 -0.17
N GLN A 59 -17.99 -5.01 0.62
CA GLN A 59 -16.85 -4.25 1.11
C GLN A 59 -16.06 -5.09 2.12
N ILE A 60 -14.75 -5.14 1.95
CA ILE A 60 -13.82 -5.85 2.83
C ILE A 60 -13.59 -5.02 4.10
N ILE A 61 -13.65 -5.70 5.24
CA ILE A 61 -13.30 -5.16 6.56
C ILE A 61 -11.90 -5.67 6.91
N PHE A 62 -11.03 -4.76 7.33
CA PHE A 62 -9.67 -5.06 7.77
C PHE A 62 -9.68 -5.56 9.21
N ASP A 63 -9.37 -6.84 9.36
CA ASP A 63 -9.06 -7.43 10.65
C ASP A 63 -7.60 -7.18 11.05
N LYS A 64 -7.23 -7.56 12.28
CA LYS A 64 -5.85 -7.49 12.76
C LYS A 64 -4.88 -8.17 11.79
N GLY A 65 -3.76 -7.53 11.53
CA GLY A 65 -2.72 -8.06 10.65
C GLY A 65 -2.90 -7.70 9.16
N ALA A 66 -3.86 -6.85 8.82
CA ALA A 66 -3.90 -6.20 7.51
C ALA A 66 -2.91 -5.03 7.47
N TYR A 67 -1.93 -5.10 6.59
CA TYR A 67 -0.91 -4.06 6.42
C TYR A 67 -0.86 -3.59 4.97
N ILE A 68 -0.55 -2.31 4.80
CA ILE A 68 -0.09 -1.77 3.53
C ILE A 68 1.32 -1.21 3.71
N ALA A 69 2.19 -1.47 2.75
CA ALA A 69 3.48 -0.80 2.65
C ALA A 69 3.30 0.52 1.92
N VAL A 70 3.94 1.56 2.44
CA VAL A 70 4.12 2.83 1.74
C VAL A 70 5.60 2.93 1.41
N THR A 71 5.91 3.04 0.12
CA THR A 71 7.27 2.97 -0.43
C THR A 71 7.66 4.30 -1.05
N SER A 72 8.93 4.46 -1.47
CA SER A 72 9.42 5.67 -2.14
C SER A 72 9.29 6.94 -1.27
N LEU A 73 9.49 6.85 0.05
CA LEU A 73 9.46 8.03 0.91
C LEU A 73 10.82 8.72 0.90
N ASN A 74 11.07 9.50 -0.15
CA ASN A 74 12.32 10.20 -0.40
C ASN A 74 12.53 11.40 0.53
N ASN A 75 13.78 11.61 0.94
CA ASN A 75 14.29 12.81 1.57
C ASN A 75 15.61 13.19 0.89
N SER A 76 15.63 14.39 0.33
CA SER A 76 16.75 14.90 -0.45
C SER A 76 17.21 16.24 0.13
N SER A 77 18.50 16.38 0.41
CA SER A 77 19.10 17.59 0.99
C SER A 77 20.39 18.02 0.28
N THR A 78 20.34 19.16 -0.41
CA THR A 78 21.51 19.78 -1.04
C THR A 78 21.66 21.21 -0.54
N GLY A 79 22.62 21.45 0.37
CA GLY A 79 22.71 22.73 1.07
C GLY A 79 21.43 23.00 1.89
N ASP A 80 20.83 24.18 1.68
CA ASP A 80 19.58 24.60 2.34
C ASP A 80 18.32 24.09 1.62
N SER A 81 18.46 23.37 0.50
CA SER A 81 17.36 22.81 -0.27
C SER A 81 17.00 21.43 0.26
N ILE A 82 15.84 21.32 0.91
CA ILE A 82 15.34 20.08 1.51
C ILE A 82 13.97 19.75 0.93
N ARG A 83 13.81 18.51 0.48
CA ARG A 83 12.53 17.93 0.08
C ARG A 83 12.31 16.68 0.92
N THR A 84 11.15 16.57 1.55
CA THR A 84 10.78 15.41 2.36
C THR A 84 9.40 14.95 1.97
N GLU A 85 9.32 13.74 1.43
CA GLU A 85 8.08 13.03 1.21
C GLU A 85 7.67 12.27 2.47
N GLY A 86 6.36 12.23 2.71
CA GLY A 86 5.83 11.47 3.83
C GLY A 86 4.37 11.13 3.67
N VAL A 87 3.90 10.33 4.62
CA VAL A 87 2.52 9.86 4.69
C VAL A 87 2.03 9.90 6.12
N ALA A 88 0.78 10.32 6.33
CA ALA A 88 0.11 10.27 7.62
C ALA A 88 -1.17 9.43 7.53
N THR A 89 -1.54 8.75 8.61
CA THR A 89 -2.83 8.05 8.73
C THR A 89 -3.61 8.52 9.96
N ASN A 90 -4.93 8.67 9.81
CA ASN A 90 -5.83 8.98 10.93
C ASN A 90 -6.63 7.76 11.40
N ASN A 91 -6.64 6.68 10.62
CA ASN A 91 -7.44 5.49 10.89
C ASN A 91 -6.63 4.19 10.89
N GLY A 92 -5.31 4.27 10.72
CA GLY A 92 -4.37 3.17 10.89
C GLY A 92 -3.36 3.41 12.02
N ILE A 93 -2.38 2.52 12.12
CA ILE A 93 -1.20 2.69 12.98
C ILE A 93 0.05 2.59 12.11
N ALA A 94 0.95 3.56 12.24
CA ALA A 94 2.23 3.55 11.53
C ALA A 94 3.29 2.69 12.24
N TYR A 95 4.06 1.94 11.45
CA TYR A 95 5.17 1.11 11.89
C TYR A 95 6.39 1.34 11.00
N GLY A 96 7.56 1.40 11.63
CA GLY A 96 8.83 1.40 10.92
C GLY A 96 9.17 0.00 10.40
N LEU A 97 9.84 -0.06 9.25
CA LEU A 97 10.45 -1.29 8.75
C LEU A 97 11.90 -1.36 9.23
N LYS A 98 12.32 -2.51 9.76
CA LYS A 98 13.68 -2.68 10.23
C LYS A 98 14.67 -2.50 9.08
N GLY A 99 15.64 -1.61 9.26
CA GLY A 99 16.64 -1.28 8.23
C GLY A 99 16.18 -0.22 7.22
N SER A 100 14.92 0.25 7.31
CA SER A 100 14.46 1.42 6.58
C SER A 100 15.10 2.71 7.12
N SER A 101 15.25 3.72 6.26
CA SER A 101 15.54 5.10 6.64
C SER A 101 14.30 5.83 7.14
N VAL A 102 13.10 5.32 6.84
CA VAL A 102 11.83 5.90 7.24
C VAL A 102 11.57 5.64 8.72
N THR A 103 11.28 6.71 9.45
CA THR A 103 11.02 6.74 10.89
C THR A 103 9.54 7.04 11.18
N VAL A 104 9.11 6.70 12.39
CA VAL A 104 7.72 6.86 12.84
C VAL A 104 7.59 8.09 13.75
N HIS A 105 6.70 9.01 13.38
CA HIS A 105 6.39 10.24 14.11
C HIS A 105 4.89 10.25 14.46
N GLY A 106 4.51 9.50 15.50
CA GLY A 106 3.11 9.20 15.78
C GLY A 106 2.52 8.29 14.70
N ASN A 107 1.51 8.76 13.98
CA ASN A 107 0.95 8.07 12.82
C ASN A 107 1.47 8.62 11.47
N THR A 108 2.63 9.24 11.49
CA THR A 108 3.29 9.81 10.30
C THR A 108 4.59 9.06 10.02
N LEU A 109 4.86 8.81 8.74
CA LEU A 109 6.08 8.18 8.24
C LEU A 109 6.79 9.15 7.28
N TYR A 110 8.06 9.39 7.54
CA TYR A 110 8.99 10.08 6.62
C TYR A 110 10.43 9.75 7.05
N SER A 111 11.42 10.09 6.22
CA SER A 111 12.83 9.96 6.60
C SER A 111 13.31 11.23 7.29
N ASP A 112 13.83 11.13 8.51
CA ASP A 112 14.40 12.27 9.27
C ASP A 112 15.64 12.88 8.59
N THR A 113 16.34 12.07 7.80
CA THR A 113 17.57 12.44 7.13
C THR A 113 17.53 12.07 5.66
N ASP A 114 18.44 12.67 4.90
CA ASP A 114 18.59 12.45 3.47
C ASP A 114 18.90 10.98 3.17
N ASN A 115 17.96 10.33 2.47
CA ASN A 115 18.08 8.95 2.00
C ASN A 115 18.29 8.85 0.48
N ASP A 116 18.31 9.99 -0.22
CA ASP A 116 18.53 10.05 -1.67
C ASP A 116 20.02 10.17 -2.03
N TYR A 117 20.70 11.16 -1.45
CA TYR A 117 22.09 11.52 -1.74
C TYR A 117 23.07 11.07 -0.66
N LYS A 118 22.63 11.02 0.60
CA LYS A 118 23.47 10.71 1.77
C LYS A 118 23.08 9.40 2.47
N GLY A 119 22.11 8.68 1.91
CA GLY A 119 21.61 7.43 2.43
C GLY A 119 22.64 6.27 2.36
N LYS A 120 22.29 5.16 3.02
CA LYS A 120 23.05 3.90 3.00
C LYS A 120 23.16 3.33 1.59
N PHE A 121 22.10 3.47 0.79
CA PHE A 121 22.02 3.05 -0.60
C PHE A 121 21.83 4.29 -1.48
N LYS A 122 22.33 4.26 -2.71
CA LYS A 122 22.02 5.32 -3.68
C LYS A 122 20.54 5.27 -4.02
N GLN A 123 19.89 6.42 -4.19
CA GLN A 123 18.48 6.47 -4.59
C GLN A 123 18.17 5.55 -5.78
N THR A 124 18.98 5.59 -6.83
CA THR A 124 18.76 4.76 -8.04
C THR A 124 18.80 3.25 -7.79
N ASP A 125 19.39 2.83 -6.67
CA ASP A 125 19.53 1.44 -6.31
C ASP A 125 18.35 0.96 -5.46
N TRP A 126 17.84 1.78 -4.54
CA TRP A 126 16.76 1.39 -3.61
C TRP A 126 15.37 1.82 -4.10
N ASP A 127 15.26 2.94 -4.79
CA ASP A 127 13.99 3.60 -5.11
C ASP A 127 13.38 3.08 -6.42
N ARG A 128 13.21 1.76 -6.48
CA ARG A 128 12.64 1.03 -7.61
C ARG A 128 11.77 -0.10 -7.10
N SER A 129 10.70 -0.40 -7.83
CA SER A 129 9.75 -1.47 -7.47
C SER A 129 10.37 -2.87 -7.49
N ASP A 130 11.45 -3.06 -8.26
CA ASP A 130 12.19 -4.32 -8.38
C ASP A 130 13.43 -4.40 -7.47
N SER A 131 13.68 -3.38 -6.66
CA SER A 131 14.91 -3.31 -5.87
C SER A 131 14.88 -4.27 -4.68
N PRO A 132 15.96 -5.05 -4.45
CA PRO A 132 16.12 -5.83 -3.23
C PRO A 132 16.27 -4.95 -1.98
N THR A 133 16.55 -3.65 -2.14
CA THR A 133 16.69 -2.67 -1.06
C THR A 133 15.55 -1.66 -1.00
N GLN A 134 14.43 -1.90 -1.69
CA GLN A 134 13.24 -1.03 -1.67
C GLN A 134 12.71 -0.75 -0.25
N TYR A 135 12.89 -1.69 0.68
CA TYR A 135 12.53 -1.50 2.09
C TYR A 135 13.21 -0.27 2.73
N TYR A 136 14.31 0.21 2.15
CA TYR A 136 15.09 1.32 2.68
C TYR A 136 14.31 2.64 2.72
N GLY A 137 13.42 2.90 1.77
CA GLY A 137 12.54 4.09 1.77
C GLY A 137 11.09 3.74 2.07
N ALA A 138 10.84 2.70 2.87
CA ALA A 138 9.49 2.18 3.09
C ALA A 138 9.09 2.16 4.57
N GLY A 139 7.79 2.29 4.83
CA GLY A 139 7.17 2.03 6.13
C GLY A 139 5.89 1.19 5.98
N LEU A 140 5.28 0.83 7.11
CA LEU A 140 4.04 0.05 7.15
C LEU A 140 2.93 0.83 7.83
N ILE A 141 1.70 0.65 7.34
CA ILE A 141 0.49 1.07 8.04
C ILE A 141 -0.35 -0.17 8.32
N GLU A 142 -0.65 -0.44 9.59
CA GLU A 142 -1.70 -1.40 9.97
C GLU A 142 -3.06 -0.75 9.72
N LEU A 143 -3.90 -1.43 8.95
CA LEU A 143 -5.22 -0.98 8.55
C LEU A 143 -6.27 -1.36 9.60
N LYS A 144 -7.29 -0.52 9.76
CA LYS A 144 -8.45 -0.79 10.62
C LYS A 144 -9.74 -0.35 9.97
N GLY A 145 -10.84 -1.02 10.32
CA GLY A 145 -12.16 -0.68 9.78
C GLY A 145 -12.30 -1.16 8.34
N ASN A 146 -12.86 -0.35 7.45
CA ASN A 146 -13.20 -0.75 6.09
C ASN A 146 -12.69 0.23 5.02
N VAL A 147 -11.90 1.22 5.40
CA VAL A 147 -11.35 2.24 4.51
C VAL A 147 -9.90 2.47 4.84
N VAL A 148 -9.04 2.52 3.83
CA VAL A 148 -7.67 3.03 4.00
C VAL A 148 -7.76 4.53 3.87
N GLN A 149 -7.20 5.29 4.82
CA GLN A 149 -7.10 6.74 4.72
C GLN A 149 -5.64 7.14 4.98
N LEU A 150 -4.95 7.56 3.91
CA LEU A 150 -3.60 8.10 4.01
C LEU A 150 -3.55 9.50 3.40
N LYS A 151 -2.85 10.40 4.09
CA LYS A 151 -2.50 11.72 3.59
C LYS A 151 -1.04 11.71 3.16
N PHE A 152 -0.81 11.73 1.86
CA PHE A 152 0.53 11.95 1.31
C PHE A 152 0.86 13.43 1.36
N PHE A 153 2.11 13.76 1.66
CA PHE A 153 2.60 15.13 1.65
C PHE A 153 4.04 15.19 1.17
N THR A 154 4.39 16.36 0.61
CA THR A 154 5.77 16.72 0.30
C THR A 154 6.04 18.09 0.89
N ASN A 155 7.02 18.13 1.79
CA ASN A 155 7.52 19.35 2.38
C ASN A 155 8.75 19.82 1.62
N PHE A 156 8.80 21.13 1.37
CA PHE A 156 9.92 21.80 0.73
C PHE A 156 10.49 22.85 1.70
N SER A 157 11.82 22.97 1.75
CA SER A 157 12.42 24.16 2.34
C SER A 157 12.12 25.39 1.48
N SER A 158 12.19 26.58 2.08
CA SER A 158 11.88 27.85 1.40
C SER A 158 12.74 28.14 0.16
N SER A 159 13.90 27.48 0.05
CA SER A 159 14.81 27.59 -1.10
C SER A 159 14.41 26.70 -2.29
N MET A 160 13.55 25.69 -2.09
CA MET A 160 13.08 24.78 -3.14
C MET A 160 11.75 25.24 -3.75
N LYS A 161 11.74 26.45 -4.35
CA LYS A 161 10.61 26.89 -5.16
C LYS A 161 10.61 26.17 -6.51
N GLY A 162 9.46 25.67 -6.95
CA GLY A 162 9.29 25.10 -8.30
C GLY A 162 9.66 23.63 -8.47
N TYR A 163 9.74 22.84 -7.40
CA TYR A 163 9.84 21.38 -7.52
C TYR A 163 8.44 20.76 -7.58
N GLY A 164 8.12 20.20 -8.73
CA GLY A 164 6.81 19.77 -9.14
C GLY A 164 6.61 18.30 -8.90
N GLY A 165 5.59 18.05 -8.10
CA GLY A 165 4.95 16.77 -7.93
C GLY A 165 5.73 15.69 -7.20
N THR A 166 4.99 14.63 -6.92
CA THR A 166 5.45 13.50 -6.10
C THR A 166 4.70 12.26 -6.53
N TRP A 167 5.44 11.16 -6.66
CA TRP A 167 4.88 9.85 -6.93
C TRP A 167 4.57 9.16 -5.60
N ALA A 168 3.29 9.01 -5.29
CA ALA A 168 2.85 8.26 -4.12
C ALA A 168 2.58 6.78 -4.48
N THR A 169 3.19 5.86 -3.73
CA THR A 169 3.03 4.42 -3.94
C THR A 169 2.54 3.71 -2.68
N VAL A 170 1.58 2.81 -2.86
CA VAL A 170 1.11 1.89 -1.82
C VAL A 170 1.12 0.47 -2.37
N SER A 171 1.52 -0.48 -1.54
CA SER A 171 1.61 -1.89 -1.94
C SER A 171 1.08 -2.81 -0.84
N THR A 172 0.34 -3.85 -1.23
CA THR A 172 0.00 -4.97 -0.34
C THR A 172 1.14 -5.98 -0.21
N ILE A 173 2.17 -5.85 -1.04
CA ILE A 173 3.41 -6.60 -0.93
C ILE A 173 4.37 -5.80 -0.05
N ILE A 174 4.65 -6.32 1.13
CA ILE A 174 5.63 -5.73 2.03
C ILE A 174 7.03 -5.99 1.46
N PRO A 175 7.84 -4.96 1.17
CA PRO A 175 9.20 -5.14 0.69
C PRO A 175 10.00 -6.00 1.66
N ALA A 176 10.73 -6.97 1.12
CA ALA A 176 11.56 -7.84 1.93
C ALA A 176 12.68 -7.01 2.57
N SER A 177 12.60 -6.78 3.89
CA SER A 177 13.72 -6.20 4.64
C SER A 177 14.82 -7.25 4.85
N GLU A 178 16.00 -6.80 5.29
CA GLU A 178 17.09 -7.69 5.76
C GLU A 178 16.63 -8.71 6.84
N PHE A 179 15.42 -8.53 7.39
CA PHE A 179 14.80 -9.41 8.38
C PHE A 179 13.40 -9.82 7.90
N ASN A 180 13.35 -10.77 6.95
CA ASN A 180 12.13 -11.35 6.37
C ASN A 180 10.95 -11.45 7.37
N LEU A 181 9.91 -10.64 7.17
CA LEU A 181 8.60 -10.88 7.75
C LEU A 181 8.04 -12.13 7.09
N ARG A 182 7.58 -13.10 7.91
CA ARG A 182 7.17 -14.44 7.46
C ARG A 182 6.31 -14.37 6.19
N LYS A 183 6.73 -15.10 5.15
CA LYS A 183 5.93 -15.34 3.94
C LYS A 183 4.56 -15.87 4.37
N PRO A 184 3.43 -15.35 3.87
CA PRO A 184 2.10 -15.87 4.19
C PRO A 184 2.04 -17.38 3.91
N THR A 185 1.51 -18.16 4.85
CA THR A 185 1.29 -19.58 4.63
C THR A 185 0.22 -19.74 3.54
N PRO A 186 0.46 -20.54 2.48
CA PRO A 186 -0.58 -20.84 1.50
C PRO A 186 -1.84 -21.37 2.20
N PRO A 187 -3.05 -21.02 1.74
CA PRO A 187 -4.28 -21.54 2.32
C PRO A 187 -4.30 -23.07 2.26
N THR A 188 -4.81 -23.69 3.32
CA THR A 188 -4.99 -25.14 3.37
C THR A 188 -5.98 -25.57 2.29
N LYS A 189 -5.61 -26.54 1.45
CA LYS A 189 -6.51 -27.10 0.44
C LYS A 189 -7.76 -27.67 1.14
N PRO A 190 -8.99 -27.38 0.67
CA PRO A 190 -10.19 -27.94 1.28
C PRO A 190 -10.16 -29.47 1.23
N LEU A 191 -10.61 -30.10 2.31
CA LEU A 191 -10.78 -31.55 2.37
C LEU A 191 -11.86 -31.96 1.36
N LYS A 192 -11.57 -33.00 0.57
CA LYS A 192 -12.56 -33.61 -0.33
C LYS A 192 -13.69 -34.20 0.53
N PRO A 193 -14.97 -33.98 0.21
CA PRO A 193 -16.07 -34.61 0.93
C PRO A 193 -15.94 -36.14 0.89
N GLU A 194 -16.09 -36.80 2.04
CA GLU A 194 -16.28 -38.25 2.09
C GLU A 194 -17.67 -38.57 1.53
N VAL A 195 -17.71 -39.36 0.47
CA VAL A 195 -18.95 -39.87 -0.09
C VAL A 195 -19.37 -41.07 0.74
N THR A 196 -20.41 -40.91 1.55
CA THR A 196 -21.10 -42.04 2.18
C THR A 196 -22.02 -42.69 1.16
N THR A 197 -21.61 -43.83 0.60
CA THR A 197 -22.50 -44.69 -0.18
C THR A 197 -23.40 -45.47 0.77
N SER A 198 -24.67 -45.09 0.86
CA SER A 198 -25.71 -45.93 1.45
C SER A 198 -26.15 -46.99 0.44
N THR A 199 -25.88 -48.26 0.72
CA THR A 199 -26.48 -49.39 -0.01
C THR A 199 -27.95 -49.53 0.39
N VAL A 200 -28.85 -49.28 -0.54
CA VAL A 200 -30.28 -49.57 -0.38
C VAL A 200 -30.54 -50.99 -0.90
N SER A 201 -31.12 -51.85 -0.07
CA SER A 201 -31.54 -53.19 -0.48
C SER A 201 -32.95 -53.12 -1.07
N TYR A 202 -33.13 -53.54 -2.32
CA TYR A 202 -34.46 -53.71 -2.91
C TYR A 202 -34.93 -55.15 -2.70
N HIS A 203 -36.18 -55.33 -2.26
CA HIS A 203 -36.85 -56.63 -2.31
C HIS A 203 -37.72 -56.71 -3.57
N TYR A 204 -37.49 -57.71 -4.41
CA TYR A 204 -38.45 -58.07 -5.47
C TYR A 204 -39.43 -59.10 -4.91
N ASN A 205 -40.72 -58.77 -4.95
CA ASN A 205 -41.77 -59.74 -4.69
C ASN A 205 -41.85 -60.72 -5.88
N VAL A 206 -41.62 -62.00 -5.61
CA VAL A 206 -41.84 -63.07 -6.59
C VAL A 206 -43.25 -63.61 -6.37
N ALA A 207 -44.15 -63.40 -7.33
CA ALA A 207 -45.45 -64.08 -7.33
C ALA A 207 -45.22 -65.57 -7.66
N GLN A 208 -45.70 -66.45 -6.79
CA GLN A 208 -45.76 -67.88 -7.08
C GLN A 208 -47.05 -68.17 -7.84
N GLU A 209 -46.94 -68.71 -9.06
CA GLU A 209 -48.07 -69.36 -9.73
C GLU A 209 -48.23 -70.79 -9.23
N LYS A 210 -49.49 -71.23 -9.17
CA LYS A 210 -50.01 -72.43 -8.48
C LYS A 210 -49.51 -73.76 -9.04
#